data_AF-A0A851GKT9-F1
#
_entry.id   AF-A0A851GKT9-F1
#
_cell.length_a   1.000
_cell.length_b   1.000
_cell.length_c   1.000
_cell.angle_alpha   90.00
_cell.angle_beta   90.00
_cell.angle_gamma   90.00
#
_symmetry.space_group_name_H-M   'P 1'
#
loop_
_entity.id
_entity.type
_entity.pdbx_description
1 polymer ?
#
loop_
_entity_poly.entity_id
_entity_poly.type
_entity_poly.pdbx_seq_one_letter_code
_entity_poly.pdbx_strand_id
1 'polypeptide(L)'
;MNDENVLFERYYDVVLRQIMWGDSCEEAIQRLEVNSVPVNLSKRIVQTAWKERVSSIRAIFWKKLILGGLLFSIGALLTIGVYHLSEGYKVWSFKALFIPLAPAAYGFWKMMEGFAGIITAGSMTGPVSDIE
;
A
#
# COMPACT_ATOMS: atom_id res chain seq x y z
N MET A 1 21.45 22.74 -20.36
CA MET A 1 20.78 21.57 -19.77
C MET A 1 21.90 20.75 -19.12
N ASN A 2 21.84 20.49 -17.82
CA ASN A 2 22.97 19.92 -17.07
C ASN A 2 23.13 18.43 -17.46
N ASP A 3 24.33 17.99 -17.86
CA ASP A 3 24.58 16.61 -18.32
C ASP A 3 24.11 15.55 -17.30
N GLU A 4 24.15 15.88 -16.02
CA GLU A 4 23.65 15.03 -14.93
C GLU A 4 22.14 14.75 -15.01
N ASN A 5 21.33 15.71 -15.47
CA ASN A 5 19.88 15.51 -15.57
C ASN A 5 19.52 14.57 -16.72
N VAL A 6 20.27 14.63 -17.82
CA VAL A 6 20.08 13.73 -18.98
C VAL A 6 20.45 12.30 -18.59
N LEU A 7 21.55 12.12 -17.87
CA LEU A 7 21.95 10.82 -17.33
C LEU A 7 20.94 10.31 -16.29
N PHE A 8 20.41 11.18 -15.44
CA PHE A 8 19.37 10.83 -14.47
C PHE A 8 18.15 10.26 -15.19
N GLU A 9 17.53 11.00 -16.10
CA GLU A 9 16.33 10.55 -16.84
C GLU A 9 16.58 9.24 -17.60
N ARG A 10 17.75 9.08 -18.21
CA ARG A 10 18.10 7.89 -19.00
C ARG A 10 18.15 6.61 -18.16
N TYR A 11 18.75 6.68 -16.97
CA TYR A 11 18.95 5.50 -16.11
C TYR A 11 17.82 5.32 -15.09
N TYR A 12 17.07 6.37 -14.79
CA TYR A 12 16.00 6.37 -13.80
C TYR A 12 14.96 5.29 -14.08
N ASP A 13 14.41 5.24 -15.29
CA ASP A 13 13.34 4.29 -15.64
C ASP A 13 13.78 2.82 -15.55
N VAL A 14 15.03 2.55 -15.87
CA VAL A 14 15.60 1.19 -15.81
C VAL A 14 15.77 0.77 -14.36
N VAL A 15 16.34 1.65 -13.54
CA VAL A 15 16.57 1.41 -12.11
C VAL A 15 15.26 1.32 -11.34
N LEU A 16 14.29 2.18 -11.66
CA LEU A 16 12.96 2.13 -11.10
C LEU A 16 12.31 0.77 -11.37
N ARG A 17 12.35 0.28 -12.61
CA ARG A 17 11.81 -1.05 -12.91
C ARG A 17 12.50 -2.15 -12.11
N GLN A 18 13.84 -2.16 -12.05
CA GLN A 18 14.58 -3.17 -11.27
C GLN A 18 14.18 -3.16 -9.79
N ILE A 19 14.14 -1.98 -9.18
CA ILE A 19 13.75 -1.81 -7.78
C ILE A 19 12.29 -2.23 -7.57
N MET A 20 11.38 -1.90 -8.49
CA MET A 20 9.99 -2.34 -8.44
C MET A 20 9.82 -3.87 -8.54
N TRP A 21 10.77 -4.57 -9.18
CA TRP A 21 10.83 -6.04 -9.23
C TRP A 21 11.48 -6.68 -7.99
N GLY A 22 12.07 -5.88 -7.09
CA GLY A 22 12.62 -6.36 -5.82
C GLY A 22 14.14 -6.51 -5.79
N ASP A 23 14.86 -6.03 -6.81
CA ASP A 23 16.33 -5.97 -6.78
C ASP A 23 16.81 -5.10 -5.60
N SER A 24 17.95 -5.45 -5.02
CA SER A 24 18.54 -4.69 -3.92
C SER A 24 19.08 -3.33 -4.38
N CYS A 25 19.04 -2.33 -3.49
CA CYS A 25 19.59 -1.00 -3.78
C CYS A 25 21.10 -1.08 -4.09
N GLU A 26 21.82 -1.98 -3.43
CA GLU A 26 23.24 -2.22 -3.63
C GLU A 26 23.54 -2.77 -5.02
N GLU A 27 22.75 -3.74 -5.51
CA GLU A 27 22.90 -4.28 -6.86
C GLU A 27 22.61 -3.22 -7.93
N ALA A 28 21.58 -2.39 -7.72
CA ALA A 28 21.26 -1.29 -8.63
C ALA A 28 22.41 -0.26 -8.69
N ILE A 29 23.03 0.07 -7.54
CA ILE A 29 24.19 0.98 -7.49
C ILE A 29 25.39 0.37 -8.22
N GLN A 30 25.71 -0.89 -7.97
CA GLN A 30 26.84 -1.58 -8.63
C GLN A 30 26.67 -1.61 -10.16
N ARG A 31 25.45 -1.88 -10.65
CA ARG A 31 25.16 -1.85 -12.10
C ARG A 31 25.36 -0.46 -12.70
N LEU A 32 25.02 0.60 -11.98
CA LEU A 32 25.24 1.98 -12.45
C LEU A 32 26.73 2.36 -12.44
N GLU A 33 27.49 1.89 -11.45
CA GLU A 33 28.94 2.10 -11.37
C GLU A 33 29.68 1.42 -12.55
N VAL A 34 29.28 0.21 -12.94
CA VAL A 34 29.80 -0.48 -14.13
C VAL A 34 29.56 0.33 -15.42
N ASN A 35 28.47 1.09 -15.48
CA ASN A 35 28.13 1.98 -16.59
C ASN A 35 28.75 3.38 -16.49
N SER A 36 29.78 3.57 -15.64
CA SER A 36 30.49 4.84 -15.45
C SER A 36 29.60 5.99 -14.96
N VAL A 37 28.49 5.70 -14.27
CA VAL A 37 27.65 6.72 -13.65
C VAL A 37 28.31 7.17 -12.33
N PRO A 38 28.43 8.48 -12.07
CA PRO A 38 29.00 8.97 -10.81
C PRO A 38 28.25 8.42 -9.59
N VAL A 39 29.00 7.92 -8.59
CA VAL A 39 28.44 7.28 -7.38
C VAL A 39 27.38 8.15 -6.68
N ASN A 40 27.59 9.46 -6.63
CA ASN A 40 26.63 10.40 -6.03
C ASN A 40 25.31 10.45 -6.82
N LEU A 41 25.37 10.42 -8.14
CA LEU A 41 24.20 10.38 -9.02
C LEU A 41 23.50 9.02 -8.90
N SER A 42 24.25 7.92 -8.89
CA SER A 42 23.72 6.55 -8.72
C SER A 42 22.93 6.40 -7.42
N LYS A 43 23.49 6.87 -6.30
CA LYS A 43 22.79 6.89 -5.00
C LYS A 43 21.49 7.70 -5.05
N ARG A 44 21.51 8.86 -5.71
CA ARG A 44 20.33 9.71 -5.84
C ARG A 44 19.22 9.06 -6.68
N ILE A 45 19.58 8.43 -7.79
CA ILE A 45 18.65 7.67 -8.66
C ILE A 45 18.00 6.55 -7.85
N VAL A 46 18.81 5.71 -7.21
CA VAL A 46 18.35 4.55 -6.43
C VAL A 46 17.49 4.96 -5.24
N GLN A 47 17.88 6.00 -4.50
CA GLN A 47 17.06 6.52 -3.39
C GLN A 47 15.71 7.06 -3.86
N THR A 48 15.67 7.72 -5.02
CA THR A 48 14.42 8.25 -5.58
C THR A 48 13.50 7.10 -6.01
N ALA A 49 14.05 6.13 -6.74
CA ALA A 49 13.32 4.94 -7.18
C ALA A 49 12.82 4.10 -5.99
N TRP A 50 13.62 3.95 -4.93
CA TRP A 50 13.19 3.27 -3.70
C TRP A 50 12.03 3.99 -3.00
N LYS A 51 12.08 5.32 -2.93
CA LYS A 51 10.97 6.12 -2.38
C LYS A 51 9.69 5.94 -3.20
N GLU A 52 9.78 5.90 -4.52
CA GLU A 52 8.63 5.63 -5.39
C GLU A 52 8.09 4.23 -5.21
N ARG A 53 8.96 3.22 -5.06
CA ARG A 53 8.53 1.86 -4.70
C ARG A 53 7.75 1.85 -3.40
N VAL A 54 8.31 2.39 -2.32
CA VAL A 54 7.64 2.44 -1.01
C VAL A 54 6.32 3.21 -1.08
N SER A 55 6.28 4.32 -1.83
CA SER A 55 5.06 5.09 -2.06
C SER A 55 3.99 4.27 -2.79
N SER A 56 4.38 3.54 -3.83
CA SER A 56 3.49 2.67 -4.60
C SER A 56 2.90 1.54 -3.75
N ILE A 57 3.74 0.89 -2.94
CA ILE A 57 3.31 -0.14 -1.98
C ILE A 57 2.32 0.45 -0.97
N ARG A 58 2.65 1.60 -0.38
CA ARG A 58 1.74 2.29 0.54
C ARG A 58 0.42 2.66 -0.12
N ALA A 59 0.41 3.05 -1.39
CA ALA A 59 -0.81 3.37 -2.12
C ALA A 59 -1.71 2.14 -2.28
N ILE A 60 -1.15 0.94 -2.51
CA ILE A 60 -1.90 -0.33 -2.55
C ILE A 60 -2.57 -0.59 -1.20
N PHE A 61 -1.82 -0.52 -0.10
CA PHE A 61 -2.37 -0.73 1.24
C PHE A 61 -3.33 0.38 1.69
N TRP A 62 -3.15 1.61 1.22
CA TRP A 62 -4.11 2.69 1.41
C TRP A 62 -5.47 2.36 0.81
N LYS A 63 -5.51 1.75 -0.39
CA LYS A 63 -6.77 1.29 -1.00
C LYS A 63 -7.45 0.23 -0.13
N LYS A 64 -6.70 -0.69 0.46
CA LYS A 64 -7.23 -1.68 1.42
C LYS A 64 -7.78 -1.04 2.68
N LEU A 65 -7.08 -0.05 3.22
CA LEU A 65 -7.50 0.69 4.39
C LEU A 65 -8.83 1.42 4.13
N ILE A 66 -8.95 2.08 2.97
CA ILE A 66 -10.20 2.74 2.54
C ILE A 66 -11.32 1.72 2.37
N LEU A 67 -11.07 0.60 1.68
CA LEU A 67 -12.07 -0.46 1.49
C LEU A 67 -12.54 -1.02 2.85
N GLY A 68 -11.60 -1.30 3.76
CA GLY A 68 -11.88 -1.77 5.11
C GLY A 68 -12.70 -0.76 5.91
N GLY A 69 -12.33 0.52 5.86
CA GLY A 69 -13.06 1.62 6.51
C GLY A 69 -14.47 1.81 5.97
N LEU A 70 -14.67 1.67 4.66
CA LEU A 70 -16.00 1.73 4.03
C LEU A 70 -16.89 0.56 4.50
N LEU A 71 -16.36 -0.67 4.47
CA LEU A 71 -17.11 -1.85 4.91
C LEU A 71 -17.43 -1.80 6.41
N PHE A 72 -16.48 -1.30 7.22
CA PHE A 72 -16.70 -1.05 8.64
C PHE A 72 -17.82 -0.03 8.87
N SER A 73 -17.79 1.09 8.15
CA SER A 73 -18.80 2.14 8.24
C SER A 73 -20.19 1.64 7.81
N ILE A 74 -20.28 0.84 6.75
CA ILE A 74 -21.55 0.23 6.30
C ILE A 74 -22.09 -0.72 7.38
N GLY A 75 -21.25 -1.59 7.94
CA GLY A 75 -21.68 -2.49 9.02
C GLY A 75 -22.15 -1.73 10.27
N ALA A 76 -21.45 -0.65 10.65
CA ALA A 76 -21.86 0.21 11.76
C ALA A 76 -23.21 0.90 11.47
N LEU A 77 -23.40 1.48 10.28
CA LEU A 77 -24.65 2.13 9.89
C LEU A 77 -25.82 1.15 9.86
N LEU A 78 -25.62 -0.05 9.34
CA LEU A 78 -26.65 -1.09 9.34
C LEU A 78 -26.99 -1.53 10.77
N THR A 79 -26.02 -1.60 11.67
CA THR A 79 -26.26 -1.91 13.10
C THR A 79 -27.12 -0.83 13.76
N ILE A 80 -26.80 0.46 13.52
CA ILE A 80 -27.60 1.60 14.00
C ILE A 80 -29.00 1.59 13.38
N GLY A 81 -29.12 1.28 12.10
CA GLY A 81 -30.41 1.15 11.41
C GLY A 81 -31.28 0.04 12.00
N VAL A 82 -30.70 -1.13 12.28
CA VAL A 82 -31.39 -2.22 12.97
C VAL A 82 -31.82 -1.79 14.37
N TYR A 83 -30.96 -1.08 15.12
CA TYR A 83 -31.30 -0.56 16.44
C TYR A 83 -32.54 0.35 16.40
N HIS A 84 -32.57 1.37 15.54
CA HIS A 84 -33.71 2.29 15.44
C HIS A 84 -34.98 1.66 14.86
N LEU A 85 -34.87 0.73 13.92
CA LEU A 85 -36.03 -0.03 13.43
C LEU A 85 -36.57 -0.99 14.49
N SER A 86 -35.72 -1.48 15.39
CA SER A 86 -36.10 -2.38 16.48
C SER A 86 -36.71 -1.67 17.70
N GLU A 87 -36.52 -0.36 17.87
CA GLU A 87 -37.18 0.41 18.95
C GLU A 87 -38.73 0.34 18.84
N GLY A 88 -39.28 0.02 17.67
CA GLY A 88 -40.71 -0.26 17.45
C GLY A 88 -41.15 -1.72 17.67
N TYR A 89 -40.23 -2.68 17.78
CA TYR A 89 -40.53 -4.11 17.85
C TYR A 89 -39.85 -4.77 19.07
N LYS A 90 -40.64 -5.33 19.99
CA LYS A 90 -40.20 -5.96 21.26
C LYS A 90 -39.25 -7.17 21.14
N VAL A 91 -38.91 -7.61 19.93
CA VAL A 91 -38.12 -8.83 19.71
C VAL A 91 -36.79 -8.48 19.04
N TRP A 92 -35.77 -8.30 19.87
CA TRP A 92 -34.39 -8.29 19.42
C TRP A 92 -33.98 -9.70 19.01
N SER A 93 -34.10 -10.00 17.72
CA SER A 93 -33.50 -11.23 17.18
C SER A 93 -32.00 -11.03 17.10
N PHE A 94 -31.23 -11.72 17.95
CA PHE A 94 -29.76 -11.75 17.89
C PHE A 94 -29.24 -12.00 16.46
N LYS A 95 -29.99 -12.75 15.63
CA LYS A 95 -29.68 -13.02 14.22
C LYS A 95 -29.68 -11.76 13.34
N ALA A 96 -30.51 -10.76 13.65
CA ALA A 96 -30.57 -9.49 12.92
C ALA A 96 -29.32 -8.62 13.13
N LEU A 97 -28.61 -8.81 14.25
CA LEU A 97 -27.33 -8.14 14.53
C LEU A 97 -26.13 -8.81 13.86
N PHE A 98 -26.20 -10.11 13.56
CA PHE A 98 -25.11 -10.82 12.87
C PHE A 98 -24.90 -10.35 11.42
N ILE A 99 -25.98 -9.99 10.72
CA ILE A 99 -25.95 -9.52 9.33
C ILE A 99 -25.08 -8.25 9.19
N PRO A 100 -25.25 -7.20 10.00
CA PRO A 100 -24.40 -6.01 9.96
C PRO A 100 -23.03 -6.19 10.64
N LEU A 101 -22.89 -7.14 11.57
CA LEU A 101 -21.61 -7.42 12.22
C LEU A 101 -20.59 -8.07 11.27
N ALA A 102 -21.03 -8.91 10.33
CA ALA A 102 -20.17 -9.57 9.36
C ALA A 102 -19.36 -8.59 8.47
N PRO A 103 -19.96 -7.59 7.79
CA PRO A 103 -19.21 -6.60 7.03
C PRO A 103 -18.37 -5.69 7.93
N ALA A 104 -18.81 -5.42 9.17
CA ALA A 104 -18.01 -4.65 10.13
C ALA A 104 -16.72 -5.38 10.52
N ALA A 105 -16.82 -6.67 10.87
CA ALA A 105 -15.67 -7.50 11.23
C ALA A 105 -14.70 -7.68 10.05
N TYR A 106 -15.23 -7.92 8.85
CA TYR A 106 -14.42 -8.04 7.64
C TYR A 106 -13.75 -6.71 7.27
N GLY A 107 -14.47 -5.60 7.39
CA GLY A 107 -13.95 -4.25 7.17
C GLY A 107 -12.82 -3.92 8.15
N PHE A 108 -13.01 -4.22 9.43
CA PHE A 108 -11.97 -4.04 10.46
C PHE A 108 -10.71 -4.87 10.17
N TRP A 109 -10.88 -6.15 9.79
CA TRP A 109 -9.77 -7.00 9.40
C TRP A 109 -8.97 -6.40 8.23
N LYS A 110 -9.64 -5.97 7.16
CA LYS A 110 -8.99 -5.34 6.00
C LYS A 110 -8.33 -4.01 6.34
N MET A 111 -8.90 -3.25 7.27
CA MET A 111 -8.30 -2.01 7.76
C MET A 111 -6.99 -2.29 8.49
N MET A 112 -6.96 -3.30 9.37
CA MET A 112 -5.74 -3.70 10.09
C MET A 112 -4.66 -4.23 9.13
N GLU A 113 -5.04 -5.00 8.13
CA GLU A 113 -4.15 -5.47 7.06
C GLU A 113 -3.54 -4.28 6.29
N GLY A 114 -4.35 -3.27 5.96
CA GLY A 114 -3.89 -2.02 5.34
C GLY A 114 -2.91 -1.25 6.22
N PHE A 115 -3.21 -1.08 7.51
CA PHE A 115 -2.30 -0.42 8.45
C PHE A 115 -0.97 -1.14 8.59
N ALA A 116 -1.01 -2.46 8.77
CA ALA A 116 0.20 -3.28 8.88
C ALA A 116 1.05 -3.16 7.61
N GLY A 117 0.44 -3.21 6.42
CA GLY A 117 1.15 -3.07 5.16
C GLY A 117 1.74 -1.68 4.92
N ILE A 118 1.10 -0.60 5.37
CA ILE A 118 1.68 0.76 5.27
C ILE A 118 2.94 0.89 6.13
N ILE A 119 2.93 0.30 7.33
CA ILE A 119 4.07 0.33 8.27
C ILE A 119 5.22 -0.52 7.73
N THR A 120 4.93 -1.72 7.22
CA THR A 120 5.93 -2.67 6.73
C THR A 120 6.34 -2.46 5.26
N ALA A 121 5.73 -1.49 4.55
CA ALA A 121 6.05 -1.20 3.14
C ALA A 121 7.54 -0.98 2.87
N GLY A 122 8.28 -0.42 3.85
CA GLY A 122 9.72 -0.19 3.73
C GLY A 122 10.58 -1.45 3.88
N SER A 123 10.05 -2.52 4.48
CA SER A 123 10.77 -3.79 4.69
C SER A 123 10.31 -4.89 3.74
N MET A 124 9.28 -4.65 2.92
CA MET A 124 8.79 -5.64 1.96
C MET A 124 9.78 -5.83 0.82
N THR A 125 10.22 -7.07 0.62
CA THR A 125 11.07 -7.50 -0.49
C THR A 125 10.22 -8.11 -1.61
N GLY A 126 10.79 -8.21 -2.81
CA GLY A 126 10.11 -8.79 -3.97
C GLY A 126 9.33 -7.80 -4.84
N PRO A 127 8.63 -8.30 -5.86
CA PRO A 127 7.94 -7.48 -6.85
C PRO A 127 6.76 -6.74 -6.24
N VAL A 128 6.56 -5.48 -6.63
CA VAL A 128 5.38 -4.70 -6.22
C VAL A 128 4.08 -5.31 -6.76
N SER A 129 4.14 -6.08 -7.86
CA SER A 129 2.99 -6.81 -8.42
C SER A 129 2.45 -7.90 -7.51
N ASP A 130 3.30 -8.46 -6.64
CA ASP A 130 2.98 -9.63 -5.83
C ASP A 130 2.43 -9.21 -4.46
N ILE A 131 2.36 -7.91 -4.20
CA ILE A 131 1.82 -7.34 -2.98
C ILE A 131 0.30 -7.25 -3.14
N GLU A 132 -0.36 -8.37 -2.83
CA GLU A 132 -1.82 -8.46 -2.75
C GLU A 132 -2.37 -7.82 -1.51
#